data_AF-A0A4Q0ZN74-F1
#
_entry.id   AF-A0A4Q0ZN74-F1
#
_cell.length_a   1.000
_cell.length_b   1.000
_cell.length_c   1.000
_cell.angle_alpha   90.00
_cell.angle_beta   90.00
_cell.angle_gamma   90.00
#
_symmetry.space_group_name_H-M   'P 1'
#
loop_
_entity.id
_entity.type
_entity.pdbx_description
1 polymer ?
#
loop_
_entity_poly.entity_id
_entity_poly.type
_entity_poly.pdbx_seq_one_letter_code
_entity_poly.pdbx_strand_id
1 'polypeptide(L)' 'MNIVSKIFSLYRDGFKNLTLGKSLWKIVIIKLLVIFIVLNYFVYDNSLNSKFKTNKEKQNFIFTNLTKGK' A
#
# COMPACT_ATOMS: atom_id res chain seq x y z
N MET A 1 33.66 -11.86 -12.77
CA MET A 1 33.16 -10.55 -12.28
C MET A 1 31.75 -10.36 -12.81
N ASN A 2 30.73 -10.44 -11.94
CA ASN A 2 29.35 -10.59 -12.37
C ASN A 2 28.80 -9.26 -12.90
N ILE A 3 28.40 -9.22 -14.18
CA ILE A 3 27.82 -8.04 -14.86
C ILE A 3 26.64 -7.45 -14.06
N VAL A 4 25.82 -8.31 -13.44
CA VAL A 4 24.71 -7.90 -12.57
C VAL A 4 25.16 -7.02 -11.42
N SER A 5 26.30 -7.34 -10.80
CA SER A 5 26.87 -6.55 -9.69
C SER A 5 27.28 -5.15 -10.16
N LYS A 6 27.84 -5.05 -11.37
CA LYS A 6 28.27 -3.78 -11.96
C LYS A 6 27.09 -2.89 -12.36
N ILE A 7 26.02 -3.49 -12.89
CA ILE A 7 24.78 -2.76 -13.21
C ILE A 7 24.12 -2.24 -11.92
N PHE A 8 24.08 -3.07 -10.87
CA PHE A 8 23.55 -2.66 -9.57
C PHE A 8 24.37 -1.52 -8.95
N SER A 9 25.70 -1.59 -8.98
CA SER A 9 26.54 -0.52 -8.43
C SER A 9 26.35 0.79 -9.17
N LEU A 10 26.24 0.77 -10.51
CA LEU A 10 25.97 1.97 -11.31
C LEU A 10 24.63 2.62 -10.96
N TYR A 11 23.55 1.84 -10.81
CA TYR A 11 22.25 2.37 -10.43
C TYR A 11 22.27 2.93 -9.00
N ARG A 12 22.91 2.21 -8.07
CA ARG A 12 23.05 2.64 -6.68
C ARG A 12 23.86 3.93 -6.56
N ASP A 13 24.98 4.02 -7.27
CA ASP A 13 25.87 5.18 -7.24
C ASP A 13 25.24 6.38 -7.94
N GLY A 14 24.56 6.16 -9.08
CA GLY A 14 23.76 7.18 -9.76
C GLY A 14 22.68 7.73 -8.83
N PHE A 15 21.86 6.86 -8.22
CA PHE A 15 20.82 7.28 -7.28
C PHE A 15 21.38 7.98 -6.03
N LYS A 16 22.57 7.55 -5.55
CA LYS A 16 23.26 8.21 -4.44
C LYS A 16 23.80 9.59 -4.80
N ASN A 17 24.17 9.85 -6.05
CA ASN A 17 24.68 11.15 -6.47
C ASN A 17 23.56 12.14 -6.87
N LEU A 18 22.33 11.65 -7.10
CA LEU A 18 21.18 12.49 -7.41
C LEU A 18 20.65 13.20 -6.15
N THR A 19 20.94 14.48 -5.99
CA THR A 19 20.41 15.32 -4.91
C THR A 19 18.92 15.64 -5.13
N LEU A 20 18.55 16.04 -6.34
CA LEU A 20 17.16 16.31 -6.73
C LEU A 20 16.30 15.04 -6.70
N GLY A 21 16.80 13.95 -7.28
CA GLY A 21 16.08 12.67 -7.35
C GLY A 21 15.74 12.10 -5.98
N LYS A 22 16.63 12.21 -5.00
CA LYS A 22 16.35 11.82 -3.60
C LYS A 22 15.26 12.67 -2.97
N SER A 23 15.24 13.98 -3.24
CA SER A 23 14.21 14.87 -2.72
C SER A 23 12.83 14.51 -3.28
N LEU A 24 12.75 14.30 -4.60
CA LEU A 24 11.55 13.82 -5.28
C LEU A 24 11.08 12.46 -4.74
N TRP A 25 12.00 11.51 -4.53
CA TRP A 25 11.67 10.21 -3.95
C TRP A 25 11.09 10.30 -2.53
N LYS A 26 11.60 11.22 -1.70
CA LYS A 26 11.01 11.49 -0.39
C LYS A 26 9.57 11.97 -0.52
N ILE A 27 9.28 12.88 -1.45
CA ILE A 27 7.93 13.38 -1.72
C ILE A 27 7.01 12.22 -2.15
N VAL A 28 7.48 11.34 -3.05
CA VAL A 28 6.71 10.17 -3.49
C VAL A 28 6.40 9.23 -2.32
N ILE A 29 7.39 8.91 -1.47
CA ILE A 29 7.19 8.07 -0.28
C ILE A 29 6.17 8.69 0.67
N ILE A 30 6.29 9.99 0.94
CA ILE A 30 5.35 10.72 1.80
C ILE A 30 3.94 10.67 1.21
N LYS A 31 3.79 10.92 -0.09
CA LYS A 31 2.50 10.88 -0.77
C LYS A 31 1.87 9.49 -0.70
N LEU A 32 2.66 8.43 -0.87
CA LEU A 32 2.21 7.04 -0.72
C LEU A 32 1.77 6.74 0.71
N LEU A 33 2.52 7.17 1.71
CA LEU A 33 2.12 7.04 3.13
C LEU A 33 0.82 7.78 3.42
N VAL A 34 0.66 9.01 2.93
CA VAL A 34 -0.57 9.79 3.11
C VAL A 34 -1.76 9.09 2.45
N ILE A 35 -1.62 8.60 1.22
CA ILE A 35 -2.70 7.86 0.55
C ILE A 35 -3.02 6.58 1.32
N PHE A 36 -2.01 5.85 1.80
CA PHE A 36 -2.22 4.64 2.59
C PHE A 36 -2.95 4.93 3.90
N ILE A 37 -2.58 5.99 4.63
CA ILE A 37 -3.23 6.41 5.87
C ILE A 37 -4.67 6.87 5.60
N VAL A 38 -4.89 7.69 4.58
CA VAL A 38 -6.23 8.16 4.21
C VAL A 38 -7.12 7.00 3.77
N LEU A 39 -6.60 6.09 2.95
CA LEU A 39 -7.33 4.89 2.53
C LEU A 39 -7.62 3.99 3.74
N ASN A 40 -6.65 3.78 4.63
CA ASN A 40 -6.84 2.97 5.83
C ASN A 40 -7.83 3.63 6.80
N TYR A 41 -7.82 4.93 6.97
CA TYR A 41 -8.78 5.61 7.85
C TYR A 41 -10.17 5.64 7.22
N PHE A 42 -10.27 6.13 5.98
CA PHE A 42 -11.55 6.35 5.31
C PHE A 42 -12.21 5.06 4.81
N VAL A 43 -11.45 4.13 4.22
CA VAL A 43 -12.03 2.87 3.70
C VAL A 43 -12.33 1.89 4.83
N TYR A 44 -11.49 1.80 5.86
CA TYR A 44 -11.71 0.82 6.93
C TYR A 44 -12.81 1.28 7.91
N ASP A 45 -12.82 2.56 8.32
CA ASP A 45 -13.87 3.04 9.24
C ASP A 45 -15.23 3.17 8.55
N ASN A 46 -15.30 3.76 7.35
CA ASN A 46 -16.59 3.98 6.68
C ASN A 46 -17.13 2.77 5.90
N SER A 47 -16.30 1.83 5.44
CA SER A 47 -16.79 0.69 4.65
C SER A 47 -17.03 -0.58 5.47
N LEU A 48 -16.18 -0.87 6.46
CA LEU A 48 -16.14 -2.17 7.13
C LEU A 48 -16.75 -2.19 8.53
N ASN A 49 -16.66 -1.08 9.27
CA ASN A 49 -17.19 -0.98 10.64
C ASN A 49 -18.54 -0.26 10.70
N SER A 50 -18.78 0.74 9.83
CA SER A 50 -20.06 1.47 9.82
C SER A 50 -21.27 0.62 9.41
N LYS A 51 -21.07 -0.40 8.55
CA LYS A 51 -22.13 -1.29 8.06
C LYS A 51 -22.43 -2.48 8.98
N PHE A 52 -21.56 -2.80 9.94
CA PHE A 52 -21.71 -3.98 10.79
C PHE A 52 -21.36 -3.65 12.23
N LYS A 53 -22.39 -3.54 13.08
CA LYS A 53 -22.24 -3.26 14.52
C LYS A 53 -21.59 -4.40 15.29
N THR A 54 -21.58 -5.62 14.75
CA THR A 54 -21.03 -6.79 15.43
C THR A 54 -20.25 -7.67 14.45
N ASN A 55 -19.05 -8.11 14.86
CA ASN A 55 -18.21 -9.02 14.06
C ASN A 55 -18.93 -10.31 13.63
N LYS A 56 -19.96 -10.76 14.38
CA LYS A 56 -20.82 -11.90 14.01
C LYS A 56 -21.71 -11.62 12.81
N GLU A 57 -22.32 -10.45 12.71
CA GLU A 57 -23.20 -10.08 11.57
C GLU A 57 -22.39 -9.93 10.28
N LYS A 58 -21.19 -9.33 10.38
CA LYS A 58 -20.26 -9.21 9.26
C LYS A 58 -19.87 -10.57 8.70
N GLN A 59 -19.50 -11.51 9.58
CA GLN A 59 -19.15 -12.88 9.18
C GLN A 59 -20.32 -13.59 8.52
N ASN A 60 -21.53 -13.46 9.08
CA ASN A 60 -22.72 -14.11 8.52
C ASN A 60 -23.09 -13.54 7.15
N PHE A 61 -22.99 -12.21 6.96
CA PHE A 61 -23.21 -11.57 5.66
C PHE A 61 -22.20 -12.05 4.61
N ILE A 62 -20.91 -12.08 4.94
CA ILE A 62 -19.85 -12.55 4.02
C ILE A 62 -20.07 -14.02 3.67
N PHE A 63 -20.34 -14.87 4.67
CA PHE A 63 -20.64 -16.28 4.47
C PHE A 63 -21.83 -16.47 3.53
N THR A 64 -22.93 -15.73 3.73
CA THR A 64 -24.12 -15.87 2.89
C THR A 64 -23.85 -15.44 1.45
N ASN A 65 -23.07 -14.38 1.22
CA ASN A 65 -22.73 -13.91 -0.13
C ASN A 65 -21.73 -14.83 -0.86
N LEU A 66 -20.74 -15.37 -0.15
CA LEU A 66 -19.80 -16.35 -0.72
C LEU A 66 -20.47 -17.69 -1.04
N THR A 67 -21.47 -18.08 -0.25
CA THR A 67 -22.18 -19.36 -0.45
C THR A 67 -23.34 -19.26 -1.45
N LYS A 68 -23.92 -18.05 -1.65
CA LYS A 68 -24.90 -17.77 -2.72
C LYS A 68 -24.29 -17.75 -4.13
N GLY A 69 -22.97 -17.72 -4.25
CA GLY A 69 -22.24 -17.82 -5.52
C GLY A 69 -22.13 -19.24 -6.07
N LYS A 70 -23.18 -20.07 -5.91
CA LYS A 70 -23.37 -21.33 -6.62
C LYS A 70 -24.79 -21.39 -7.16
#